data_AF-A0A351ERA1-F1
#
_entry.id   AF-A0A351ERA1-F1
#
_cell.length_a   1.000
_cell.length_b   1.000
_cell.length_c   1.000
_cell.angle_alpha   90.00
_cell.angle_beta   90.00
_cell.angle_gamma   90.00
#
_symmetry.space_group_name_H-M   'P 1'
#
loop_
_entity.id
_entity.type
_entity.pdbx_description
1 polymer ?
#
loop_
_entity_poly.entity_id
_entity_poly.type
_entity_poly.pdbx_seq_one_letter_code
_entity_poly.pdbx_strand_id
1 'polypeptide(L)'
;MSCLMLFHTKLQRWLQPGGHADGDTNLAHVALREAQEETGLNGLQVVTPAIDVDIHLVDPPKEDAHLHLDVRYLIIAQAGSEPQGNHESQALQWVTEAELVDFDVDDGLRRMAKAGFAAASTLG
;
A
#
# COMPACT_ATOMS: atom_id res chain seq x y z
N MET A 1 -2.52 12.37 -11.17
CA MET A 1 -2.78 11.08 -10.48
C MET A 1 -2.32 11.21 -9.05
N SER A 2 -2.92 10.47 -8.14
CA SER A 2 -2.52 10.39 -6.73
C SER A 2 -2.51 8.93 -6.28
N CYS A 3 -1.75 8.62 -5.24
CA CYS A 3 -1.83 7.37 -4.49
C CYS A 3 -2.36 7.64 -3.08
N LEU A 4 -2.89 6.60 -2.43
CA LEU A 4 -3.40 6.69 -1.07
C LEU A 4 -2.32 6.24 -0.09
N MET A 5 -2.05 7.08 0.91
CA MET A 5 -1.14 6.79 2.02
C MET A 5 -1.93 6.73 3.33
N LEU A 6 -1.52 5.87 4.25
CA LEU A 6 -2.08 5.77 5.61
C LEU A 6 -1.00 6.06 6.66
N PHE A 7 -1.34 6.84 7.68
CA PHE A 7 -0.46 7.07 8.82
C PHE A 7 -0.73 6.00 9.88
N HIS A 8 0.19 5.04 10.01
CA HIS A 8 -0.04 3.83 10.79
C HIS A 8 0.09 4.08 12.30
N THR A 9 -0.90 3.64 13.06
CA THR A 9 -1.07 3.94 14.49
C THR A 9 0.07 3.39 15.35
N LYS A 10 0.54 2.16 15.08
CA LYS A 10 1.60 1.55 15.90
C LYS A 10 2.99 1.99 15.48
N LEU A 11 3.20 2.18 14.17
CA LEU A 11 4.52 2.46 13.60
C LEU A 11 4.84 3.96 13.53
N GLN A 12 3.81 4.82 13.63
CA GLN A 12 3.94 6.28 13.54
C GLN A 12 4.65 6.71 12.24
N ARG A 13 4.27 6.08 11.12
CA ARG A 13 4.85 6.27 9.79
C ARG A 13 3.77 6.24 8.72
N TRP A 14 4.04 6.92 7.61
CA TRP A 14 3.21 6.83 6.41
C TRP A 14 3.56 5.59 5.61
N LEU A 15 2.55 4.80 5.24
CA LEU A 15 2.69 3.54 4.54
C LEU A 15 1.60 3.40 3.46
N GLN A 16 1.82 2.47 2.54
CA GLN A 16 0.78 1.90 1.71
C GLN A 16 -0.06 0.87 2.50
N PRO A 17 -1.32 0.59 2.11
CA PRO A 17 -2.07 -0.56 2.61
C PRO A 17 -1.36 -1.88 2.28
N GLY A 18 -1.49 -2.87 3.16
CA GLY A 18 -0.95 -4.20 2.95
C GLY A 18 -0.87 -5.03 4.22
N GLY A 19 -0.89 -6.35 4.04
CA GLY A 19 -0.91 -7.30 5.16
C GLY A 19 -0.40 -8.68 4.76
N HIS A 20 -0.51 -9.61 5.70
CA HIS A 20 -0.02 -10.98 5.52
C HIS A 20 -0.96 -11.79 4.63
N ALA A 21 -0.37 -12.75 3.89
CA ALA A 21 -1.15 -13.64 3.03
C ALA A 21 -1.84 -14.77 3.81
N ASP A 22 -1.36 -15.11 5.01
CA ASP A 22 -1.93 -16.13 5.90
C ASP A 22 -2.27 -17.47 5.22
N GLY A 23 -1.43 -17.88 4.27
CA GLY A 23 -1.57 -19.10 3.49
C GLY A 23 -2.40 -18.97 2.21
N ASP A 24 -3.01 -17.81 1.93
CA ASP A 24 -3.63 -17.54 0.64
C ASP A 24 -2.56 -17.36 -0.45
N THR A 25 -2.58 -18.26 -1.44
CA THR A 25 -1.66 -18.23 -2.57
C THR A 25 -2.01 -17.18 -3.63
N ASN A 26 -3.20 -16.58 -3.55
CA ASN A 26 -3.64 -15.52 -4.46
C ASN A 26 -3.25 -14.14 -3.91
N LEU A 27 -1.99 -13.77 -4.07
CA LEU A 27 -1.43 -12.53 -3.52
C LEU A 27 -2.11 -11.26 -4.06
N ALA A 28 -2.63 -11.28 -5.30
CA ALA A 28 -3.40 -10.16 -5.85
C ALA A 28 -4.74 -9.97 -5.10
N HIS A 29 -5.38 -11.07 -4.73
CA HIS A 29 -6.61 -11.04 -3.92
C HIS A 29 -6.32 -10.58 -2.49
N VAL A 30 -5.22 -11.04 -1.88
CA VAL A 30 -4.77 -10.57 -0.55
C VAL A 30 -4.57 -9.06 -0.57
N ALA A 31 -3.78 -8.53 -1.52
CA ALA A 31 -3.54 -7.09 -1.62
C ALA A 31 -4.84 -6.29 -1.80
N LEU A 32 -5.78 -6.80 -2.60
CA LEU A 32 -7.09 -6.17 -2.77
C LEU A 32 -7.91 -6.16 -1.48
N ARG A 33 -7.95 -7.29 -0.75
CA ARG A 33 -8.67 -7.42 0.52
C ARG A 33 -8.12 -6.45 1.57
N GLU A 34 -6.81 -6.44 1.78
CA GLU A 34 -6.14 -5.55 2.74
C GLU A 34 -6.42 -4.08 2.41
N ALA A 35 -6.31 -3.70 1.12
CA ALA A 35 -6.66 -2.34 0.71
C ALA A 35 -8.11 -1.98 1.04
N GLN A 36 -9.07 -2.90 0.88
CA GLN A 36 -10.47 -2.66 1.25
C GLN A 36 -10.64 -2.53 2.77
N GLU A 37 -10.01 -3.41 3.55
CA GLU A 37 -10.12 -3.46 5.01
C GLU A 37 -9.48 -2.25 5.71
N GLU A 38 -8.33 -1.80 5.22
CA GLU A 38 -7.58 -0.67 5.79
C GLU A 38 -8.12 0.70 5.37
N THR A 39 -8.69 0.80 4.17
CA THR A 39 -9.13 2.09 3.61
C THR A 39 -10.65 2.27 3.59
N GLY A 40 -11.42 1.21 3.83
CA GLY A 40 -12.88 1.23 3.73
C GLY A 40 -13.42 1.44 2.30
N LEU A 41 -12.54 1.50 1.29
CA LEU A 41 -12.93 1.75 -0.08
C LEU A 41 -13.53 0.51 -0.73
N ASN A 42 -14.64 0.71 -1.44
CA ASN A 42 -15.32 -0.32 -2.22
C ASN A 42 -15.05 -0.14 -3.71
N GLY A 43 -15.28 -1.20 -4.49
CA GLY A 43 -15.13 -1.14 -5.96
C GLY A 43 -13.68 -0.97 -6.43
N LEU A 44 -12.70 -1.25 -5.56
CA LEU A 44 -11.28 -1.29 -5.90
C LEU A 44 -11.00 -2.36 -6.96
N GLN A 45 -10.07 -2.07 -7.87
CA GLN A 45 -9.64 -2.99 -8.92
C GLN A 45 -8.13 -3.22 -8.84
N VAL A 46 -7.72 -4.48 -8.65
CA VAL A 46 -6.31 -4.86 -8.67
C VAL A 46 -5.83 -5.04 -10.12
N VAL A 47 -4.68 -4.44 -10.42
CA VAL A 47 -3.99 -4.57 -11.71
C VAL A 47 -2.92 -5.64 -11.60
N THR A 48 -2.89 -6.54 -12.58
CA THR A 48 -1.90 -7.61 -12.68
C THR A 48 -1.08 -7.47 -13.96
N PRO A 49 0.22 -7.86 -13.97
CA PRO A 49 0.97 -8.48 -12.86
C PRO A 49 1.35 -7.48 -11.75
N ALA A 50 2.01 -7.98 -10.70
CA ALA A 50 2.60 -7.14 -9.66
C ALA A 50 3.55 -6.09 -10.27
N ILE A 51 3.60 -4.90 -9.66
CA ILE A 51 4.39 -3.77 -10.14
C ILE A 51 5.78 -3.69 -9.49
N ASP A 52 5.96 -4.33 -8.34
CA ASP A 52 7.20 -4.33 -7.57
C ASP A 52 7.26 -5.59 -6.68
N VAL A 53 8.48 -5.99 -6.32
CA VAL A 53 8.75 -7.00 -5.29
C VAL A 53 9.81 -6.45 -4.35
N ASP A 54 9.71 -6.76 -3.07
CA ASP A 54 10.62 -6.24 -2.06
C ASP A 54 10.92 -7.27 -0.98
N ILE A 55 12.10 -7.15 -0.38
CA ILE A 55 12.49 -7.94 0.77
C ILE A 55 13.04 -6.97 1.80
N HIS A 56 12.43 -6.93 2.98
CA HIS A 56 12.91 -6.11 4.07
C HIS A 56 12.76 -6.80 5.42
N LEU A 57 13.59 -6.40 6.37
CA LEU A 57 13.53 -6.90 7.74
C LEU A 57 12.41 -6.18 8.49
N VAL A 58 11.55 -6.95 9.15
CA VAL A 58 10.65 -6.46 10.19
C VAL A 58 11.12 -6.96 11.54
N ASP A 59 11.01 -6.09 12.54
CA ASP A 59 11.41 -6.38 13.92
C ASP A 59 10.29 -5.96 14.89
N PRO A 60 9.15 -6.69 14.89
CA PRO A 60 8.03 -6.36 15.75
C PRO A 60 8.31 -6.78 17.20
N PRO A 61 7.80 -6.05 18.21
CA PRO A 61 8.16 -6.27 19.62
C PRO A 61 7.68 -7.60 20.23
N LYS A 62 6.87 -8.38 19.51
CA LYS A 62 6.24 -9.62 20.01
C LYS A 62 6.69 -10.89 19.29
N GLU A 63 7.56 -10.77 18.29
CA GLU A 63 8.01 -11.87 17.45
C GLU A 63 9.49 -11.68 17.12
N ASP A 64 10.18 -12.75 16.72
CA ASP A 64 11.57 -12.62 16.28
C ASP A 64 11.64 -11.82 14.97
N ALA A 65 12.71 -11.04 14.81
CA ALA A 65 12.96 -10.32 13.57
C ALA A 65 13.01 -11.28 12.38
N HIS A 66 12.26 -10.96 11.33
CA HIS A 66 12.12 -11.83 10.17
C HIS A 66 11.98 -11.01 8.88
N LEU A 67 12.14 -11.67 7.74
CA LEU A 67 11.99 -11.02 6.45
C LEU A 67 10.53 -11.03 6.02
N HIS A 68 10.02 -9.86 5.66
CA HIS A 68 8.86 -9.75 4.80
C HIS A 68 9.30 -9.93 3.34
N LEU A 69 8.52 -10.73 2.59
CA LEU A 69 8.66 -10.93 1.15
C LEU A 69 7.43 -10.32 0.48
N ASP A 70 7.54 -9.09 0.02
CA ASP A 70 6.41 -8.35 -0.51
C ASP A 70 6.24 -8.59 -2.01
N VAL A 71 5.00 -8.84 -2.43
CA VAL A 71 4.56 -8.76 -3.82
C VAL A 71 3.54 -7.63 -3.91
N ARG A 72 3.89 -6.56 -4.63
CA ARG A 72 3.19 -5.29 -4.55
C ARG A 72 2.40 -5.02 -5.81
N TYR A 73 1.14 -4.64 -5.65
CA TYR A 73 0.19 -4.48 -6.75
C TYR A 73 -0.27 -3.03 -6.87
N LEU A 74 -0.59 -2.61 -8.09
CA LEU A 74 -1.35 -1.39 -8.32
C LEU A 74 -2.83 -1.68 -8.10
N ILE A 75 -3.47 -0.91 -7.23
CA ILE A 75 -4.91 -0.99 -6.98
C ILE A 75 -5.53 0.36 -7.34
N ILE A 76 -6.54 0.32 -8.20
CA ILE A 76 -7.23 1.49 -8.70
C ILE A 76 -8.52 1.70 -7.92
N ALA A 77 -8.68 2.91 -7.40
CA ALA A 77 -9.93 3.41 -6.83
C ALA A 77 -10.65 4.32 -7.83
N GLN A 78 -11.97 4.45 -7.67
CA GLN A 78 -12.75 5.39 -8.47
C GLN A 78 -12.37 6.83 -8.11
N ALA A 79 -12.41 7.74 -9.09
CA ALA A 79 -12.21 9.16 -8.82
C ALA A 79 -13.24 9.69 -7.80
N GLY A 80 -12.77 10.47 -6.83
CA GLY A 80 -13.63 10.98 -5.75
C GLY A 80 -13.89 9.98 -4.61
N SER A 81 -13.20 8.83 -4.60
CA SER A 81 -13.26 7.89 -3.47
C SER A 81 -12.76 8.55 -2.17
N GLU A 82 -13.59 8.49 -1.13
CA GLU A 82 -13.27 9.01 0.21
C GLU A 82 -12.91 7.84 1.14
N PRO A 83 -11.61 7.64 1.46
CA PRO A 83 -11.19 6.52 2.28
C PRO A 83 -11.58 6.76 3.74
N GLN A 84 -12.08 5.70 4.38
CA GLN A 84 -12.46 5.66 5.78
C GLN A 84 -11.64 4.57 6.47
N GLY A 85 -10.59 5.00 7.15
CA GLY A 85 -9.63 4.11 7.78
C GLY A 85 -10.21 3.33 8.94
N ASN A 86 -9.50 2.31 9.34
CA ASN A 86 -9.82 1.53 10.53
C ASN A 86 -8.90 1.92 11.71
N HIS A 87 -8.98 1.16 12.80
CA HIS A 87 -8.17 1.35 14.02
C HIS A 87 -6.65 1.30 13.82
N GLU A 88 -6.15 0.83 12.68
CA GLU A 88 -4.74 0.73 12.35
C GLU A 88 -4.19 2.03 11.78
N SER A 89 -5.04 2.93 11.29
CA SER A 89 -4.66 4.22 10.71
C SER A 89 -5.15 5.40 11.57
N GLN A 90 -4.32 6.43 11.72
CA GLN A 90 -4.75 7.71 12.33
C GLN A 90 -5.11 8.77 11.28
N ALA A 91 -4.60 8.61 10.06
CA ALA A 91 -4.87 9.48 8.94
C ALA A 91 -4.76 8.72 7.62
N LEU A 92 -5.50 9.20 6.62
CA LEU A 92 -5.46 8.73 5.24
C LEU A 92 -5.35 9.95 4.34
N GLN A 93 -4.47 9.89 3.34
CA GLN A 93 -4.23 11.02 2.46
C GLN A 93 -3.97 10.56 1.04
N TRP A 94 -4.73 11.14 0.10
CA TRP A 94 -4.38 11.10 -1.32
C TRP A 94 -3.20 12.05 -1.56
N VAL A 95 -2.10 11.53 -2.11
CA VAL A 95 -0.88 12.28 -2.38
C VAL A 95 -0.47 12.12 -3.83
N THR A 96 -0.04 13.21 -4.45
CA THR A 96 0.57 13.20 -5.78
C THR A 96 2.02 12.72 -5.71
N GLU A 97 2.59 12.33 -6.85
CA GLU A 97 4.01 11.96 -6.94
C GLU A 97 4.93 13.08 -6.46
N ALA A 98 4.56 14.34 -6.72
CA ALA A 98 5.31 15.50 -6.28
C ALA A 98 5.25 15.71 -4.75
N GLU A 99 4.07 15.54 -4.15
CA GLU A 99 3.89 15.67 -2.70
C GLU A 99 4.59 14.54 -1.92
N LEU A 100 4.65 13.33 -2.48
CA LEU A 100 5.30 12.18 -1.83
C LEU A 100 6.80 12.41 -1.55
N VAL A 101 7.45 13.35 -2.27
CA VAL A 101 8.86 13.72 -2.02
C VAL A 101 9.06 14.22 -0.60
N ASP A 102 8.07 14.92 -0.04
CA ASP A 102 8.11 15.52 1.30
C ASP A 102 7.77 14.53 2.43
N PHE A 103 7.37 13.30 2.10
CA PHE A 103 7.05 12.27 3.07
C PHE A 103 8.32 11.55 3.56
N ASP A 104 8.37 11.25 4.86
CA ASP A 104 9.40 10.38 5.45
C ASP A 104 9.03 8.91 5.23
N VAL A 105 9.35 8.41 4.04
CA VAL A 105 9.12 7.04 3.59
C VAL A 105 10.42 6.38 3.16
N ASP A 106 10.50 5.06 3.32
CA ASP A 106 11.68 4.27 2.96
C ASP A 106 11.89 4.16 1.44
N ASP A 107 13.07 3.68 1.06
CA ASP A 107 13.46 3.52 -0.35
C ASP A 107 12.59 2.51 -1.10
N GLY A 108 12.08 1.49 -0.40
CA GLY A 108 11.20 0.47 -0.96
C GLY A 108 9.86 1.07 -1.37
N LEU A 109 9.26 1.88 -0.49
CA LEU A 109 8.02 2.59 -0.74
C LEU A 109 8.20 3.63 -1.85
N ARG A 110 9.29 4.41 -1.84
CA ARG A 110 9.60 5.38 -2.91
C ARG A 110 9.70 4.69 -4.27
N ARG A 111 10.39 3.55 -4.33
CA ARG A 111 10.53 2.74 -5.54
C ARG A 111 9.17 2.21 -6.01
N MET A 112 8.40 1.62 -5.11
CA MET A 112 7.07 1.09 -5.40
C MET A 112 6.13 2.19 -5.91
N ALA A 113 6.11 3.35 -5.25
CA ALA A 113 5.25 4.47 -5.64
C ALA A 113 5.59 4.97 -7.04
N LYS A 114 6.89 5.12 -7.37
CA LYS A 114 7.34 5.48 -8.71
C LYS A 114 6.91 4.45 -9.76
N ALA A 115 7.04 3.15 -9.47
CA ALA A 115 6.54 2.09 -10.34
C ALA A 115 5.02 2.17 -10.52
N GLY A 116 4.28 2.46 -9.44
CA GLY A 116 2.84 2.63 -9.44
C GLY A 116 2.36 3.80 -10.30
N PHE A 117 2.96 4.99 -10.16
CA PHE A 117 2.64 6.15 -10.99
C PHE A 117 2.95 5.90 -12.47
N ALA A 118 4.10 5.27 -12.77
CA ALA A 118 4.47 4.90 -14.13
C ALA A 118 3.47 3.90 -14.72
N ALA A 119 3.11 2.84 -13.99
CA ALA A 119 2.12 1.85 -14.44
C ALA A 119 0.74 2.50 -14.66
N ALA A 120 0.28 3.33 -13.72
CA ALA A 120 -1.01 4.02 -13.81
C ALA A 120 -1.08 4.94 -15.04
N SER A 121 0.01 5.60 -15.42
CA SER A 121 0.07 6.45 -16.63
C SER A 121 -0.16 5.69 -17.94
N THR A 122 -0.05 4.36 -17.93
CA THR A 122 -0.29 3.53 -19.12
C THR A 122 -1.73 3.01 -19.22
N LEU A 123 -2.55 3.23 -18.19
CA LEU A 123 -3.92 2.69 -18.11
C LEU A 123 -5.00 3.64 -18.68
N GLY A 124 -4.68 4.90 -18.99
CA GLY A 124 -5.61 5.87 -19.58
C GLY A 124 -5.31 7.32 -19.24
#